data_AF-A0A972VKL7-F1
#
_entry.id   AF-A0A972VKL7-F1
#
_cell.length_a   1.000
_cell.length_b   1.000
_cell.length_c   1.000
_cell.angle_alpha   90.00
_cell.angle_beta   90.00
_cell.angle_gamma   90.00
#
_symmetry.space_group_name_H-M   'P 1'
#
loop_
_entity.id
_entity.type
_entity.pdbx_description
1 polymer ?
#
loop_
_entity_poly.entity_id
_entity_poly.type
_entity_poly.pdbx_seq_one_letter_code
_entity_poly.pdbx_strand_id
1 'polypeptide(L)'
;MIEMNLSAQKTLDQYLRQVHAYLRGSASVDAGDVEQSIHEHVETELADVSRPVTAEQLTDVLKRLGSPRQWVPEEELPWWRRMILHWQVGPDEWRLAYLSFALLLIGLTGLSSGSPIGVLILGSALLSRAALSTVDDLQVLKGQKWLLYPGLFTVYGPLALFIMFWPVGILIPFVVDIDQFPGLYNIWQRLFDSSVESYFYVFIAGTLMMGVAALWWIAAGFIALARLQWIKTIFYPFAESLRRGRIGGCIIMAFIIFMLTVGVFWYYLAVPLPH
;
A
#
# COMPACT_ATOMS: atom_id res chain seq x y z
N MET A 1 -42.73 -16.50 -0.24
CA MET A 1 -41.60 -16.15 -1.14
C MET A 1 -41.89 -14.81 -1.81
N ILE A 2 -41.28 -13.76 -1.25
CA ILE A 2 -41.46 -12.37 -1.68
C ILE A 2 -40.70 -12.14 -3.00
N GLU A 3 -41.35 -11.50 -3.97
CA GLU A 3 -40.68 -11.03 -5.17
C GLU A 3 -39.80 -9.82 -4.84
N MET A 4 -38.50 -10.07 -4.74
CA MET A 4 -37.48 -9.05 -4.54
C MET A 4 -36.85 -8.67 -5.87
N ASN A 5 -36.49 -7.40 -6.04
CA ASN A 5 -35.66 -7.02 -7.16
C ASN A 5 -34.22 -7.56 -6.98
N LEU A 6 -33.45 -7.68 -8.08
CA LEU A 6 -32.10 -8.23 -8.04
C LEU A 6 -31.15 -7.49 -7.08
N SER A 7 -31.32 -6.17 -6.93
CA SER A 7 -30.51 -5.37 -6.01
C SER A 7 -30.82 -5.66 -4.53
N ALA A 8 -32.09 -5.87 -4.19
CA ALA A 8 -32.53 -6.21 -2.84
C ALA A 8 -32.04 -7.60 -2.47
N GLN A 9 -32.20 -8.58 -3.37
CA GLN A 9 -31.67 -9.93 -3.16
C GLN A 9 -30.16 -9.91 -2.90
N LYS A 10 -29.38 -9.17 -3.71
CA LYS A 10 -27.94 -9.02 -3.51
C LYS A 10 -27.58 -8.39 -2.15
N THR A 11 -28.41 -7.46 -1.67
CA THR A 11 -28.22 -6.80 -0.37
C THR A 11 -28.50 -7.75 0.78
N LEU A 12 -29.57 -8.55 0.70
CA LEU A 12 -29.88 -9.60 1.67
C LEU A 12 -28.76 -10.65 1.71
N ASP A 13 -28.32 -11.15 0.55
CA ASP A 13 -27.24 -12.13 0.45
C ASP A 13 -25.92 -11.60 1.01
N GLN A 14 -25.66 -10.30 0.87
CA GLN A 14 -24.49 -9.67 1.47
C GLN A 14 -24.62 -9.60 2.99
N TYR A 15 -25.79 -9.26 3.52
CA TYR A 15 -26.06 -9.24 4.95
C TYR A 15 -25.94 -10.65 5.57
N LEU A 16 -26.57 -11.67 4.97
CA LEU A 16 -26.49 -13.06 5.45
C LEU A 16 -25.05 -13.60 5.41
N ARG A 17 -24.29 -13.30 4.35
CA ARG A 17 -22.86 -13.65 4.31
C ARG A 17 -22.06 -13.01 5.44
N GLN A 18 -22.38 -11.78 5.84
CA GLN A 18 -21.74 -11.13 6.99
C GLN A 18 -22.13 -11.83 8.29
N VAL A 19 -23.42 -12.12 8.49
CA VAL A 19 -23.93 -12.87 9.65
C VAL A 19 -23.23 -14.23 9.78
N HIS A 20 -23.15 -15.00 8.69
CA HIS A 20 -22.45 -16.30 8.69
C HIS A 20 -20.97 -16.18 9.01
N ALA A 21 -20.30 -15.12 8.54
CA ALA A 21 -18.90 -14.88 8.87
C ALA A 21 -18.69 -14.60 10.36
N TYR A 22 -19.65 -13.95 11.03
CA TYR A 22 -19.62 -13.75 12.49
C TYR A 22 -19.96 -15.02 13.26
N LEU A 23 -20.97 -15.78 12.81
CA LEU A 23 -21.43 -17.01 13.47
C LEU A 23 -20.46 -18.19 13.34
N ARG A 24 -19.57 -18.20 12.35
CA ARG A 24 -18.58 -19.30 12.13
C ARG A 24 -17.67 -19.60 13.34
N GLY A 25 -17.65 -18.74 14.35
CA GLY A 25 -16.88 -18.92 15.58
C GLY A 25 -17.74 -19.06 16.85
N SER A 26 -19.07 -19.06 16.75
CA SER A 26 -19.98 -19.28 17.88
C SER A 26 -20.25 -20.78 18.02
N ALA A 27 -20.21 -21.30 19.24
CA ALA A 27 -20.52 -22.71 19.49
C ALA A 27 -21.97 -22.90 19.96
N SER A 28 -22.59 -21.87 20.56
CA SER A 28 -23.96 -21.96 21.09
C SER A 28 -25.05 -21.56 20.11
N VAL A 29 -24.72 -20.86 19.03
CA VAL A 29 -25.70 -20.32 18.09
C VAL A 29 -25.58 -21.03 16.75
N ASP A 30 -26.62 -21.77 16.36
CA ASP A 30 -26.68 -22.36 15.03
C ASP A 30 -26.89 -21.29 13.96
N ALA A 31 -26.13 -21.39 12.88
CA ALA A 31 -26.20 -20.41 11.79
C ALA A 31 -27.51 -20.54 11.00
N GLY A 32 -28.04 -21.76 10.87
CA GLY A 32 -29.30 -22.02 10.19
C GLY A 32 -30.49 -21.37 10.90
N ASP A 33 -30.56 -21.51 12.22
CA ASP A 33 -31.61 -20.89 13.03
C ASP A 33 -31.63 -19.36 12.92
N VAL A 34 -30.46 -18.71 12.94
CA VAL A 34 -30.35 -17.25 12.79
C VAL A 34 -30.72 -16.80 11.37
N GLU A 35 -30.25 -17.51 10.35
CA GLU A 35 -30.61 -17.24 8.94
C GLU A 35 -32.12 -17.35 8.74
N GLN A 36 -32.73 -18.43 9.24
CA GLN A 36 -34.18 -18.63 9.18
C GLN A 36 -34.92 -17.51 9.92
N SER A 37 -34.49 -17.14 11.12
CA SER A 37 -35.11 -16.05 11.88
C SER A 37 -35.02 -14.70 11.16
N ILE A 38 -33.89 -14.41 10.50
CA ILE A 38 -33.74 -13.20 9.68
C ILE A 38 -34.70 -13.26 8.48
N HIS A 39 -34.80 -14.40 7.80
CA HIS A 39 -35.73 -14.57 6.68
C HIS A 39 -37.20 -14.38 7.10
N GLU A 40 -37.60 -14.98 8.21
CA GLU A 40 -38.96 -14.86 8.76
C GLU A 40 -39.27 -13.41 9.14
N HIS A 41 -38.33 -12.70 9.76
CA HIS A 41 -38.51 -11.29 10.11
C HIS A 41 -38.62 -10.40 8.86
N VAL A 42 -37.75 -10.60 7.87
CA VAL A 42 -37.80 -9.88 6.60
C VAL A 42 -39.10 -10.17 5.84
N GLU A 43 -39.57 -11.42 5.84
CA GLU A 43 -40.84 -11.78 5.20
C GLU A 43 -42.04 -11.14 5.91
N THR A 44 -41.99 -11.06 7.24
CA THR A 44 -43.05 -10.44 8.06
C THR A 44 -43.10 -8.92 7.86
N GLU A 45 -41.96 -8.22 7.95
CA GLU A 45 -41.90 -6.75 7.81
C GLU A 45 -42.23 -6.27 6.39
N LEU A 46 -42.00 -7.11 5.38
CA LEU A 46 -42.25 -6.78 3.98
C LEU A 46 -43.57 -7.33 3.44
N ALA A 47 -44.39 -7.98 4.27
CA ALA A 47 -45.65 -8.59 3.84
C ALA A 47 -46.64 -7.58 3.24
N ASP A 48 -46.69 -6.37 3.81
CA ASP A 48 -47.62 -5.30 3.43
C ASP A 48 -47.04 -4.31 2.40
N VAL A 49 -45.79 -4.51 1.97
CA VAL A 49 -45.10 -3.59 1.06
C VAL A 49 -45.45 -3.92 -0.40
N SER A 50 -45.66 -2.88 -1.21
CA SER A 50 -45.93 -3.01 -2.64
C SER A 50 -44.81 -3.77 -3.37
N ARG A 51 -45.17 -4.79 -4.13
CA ARG A 51 -44.22 -5.62 -4.89
C ARG A 51 -43.91 -4.99 -6.26
N PRO A 52 -42.67 -5.14 -6.78
CA PRO A 52 -41.50 -5.82 -6.20
C PRO A 52 -40.78 -4.99 -5.12
N VAL A 53 -40.21 -5.66 -4.10
CA VAL A 53 -39.49 -4.97 -3.01
C VAL A 53 -38.21 -4.33 -3.53
N THR A 54 -38.03 -3.05 -3.17
CA THR A 54 -36.86 -2.26 -3.55
C THR A 54 -35.70 -2.43 -2.55
N ALA A 55 -34.46 -2.17 -2.99
CA ALA A 55 -33.29 -2.29 -2.14
C ALA A 55 -33.29 -1.31 -0.95
N GLU A 56 -33.90 -0.13 -1.11
CA GLU A 56 -34.01 0.88 -0.04
C GLU A 56 -34.92 0.39 1.08
N GLN A 57 -36.11 -0.14 0.74
CA GLN A 57 -37.06 -0.70 1.70
C GLN A 57 -36.43 -1.85 2.49
N LEU A 58 -35.73 -2.77 1.80
CA LEU A 58 -35.01 -3.85 2.47
C LEU A 58 -33.89 -3.31 3.38
N THR A 59 -33.14 -2.30 2.93
CA THR A 59 -32.06 -1.70 3.72
C THR A 59 -32.61 -1.10 5.02
N ASP A 60 -33.78 -0.49 4.99
CA ASP A 60 -34.41 0.05 6.20
C ASP A 60 -34.91 -1.04 7.15
N VAL A 61 -35.42 -2.16 6.64
CA VAL A 61 -35.73 -3.35 7.47
C VAL A 61 -34.45 -3.93 8.09
N LEU A 62 -33.38 -4.07 7.30
CA LEU A 62 -32.08 -4.57 7.79
C LEU A 62 -31.47 -3.63 8.85
N LYS A 63 -31.66 -2.30 8.72
CA LYS A 63 -31.24 -1.34 9.76
C LYS A 63 -32.01 -1.52 11.06
N ARG A 64 -33.31 -1.85 11.01
CA ARG A 64 -34.13 -2.14 12.19
C ARG A 64 -33.73 -3.46 12.85
N LEU A 65 -33.42 -4.47 12.04
CA LEU A 65 -32.86 -5.72 12.53
C LEU A 65 -31.60 -5.44 13.33
N GLY A 66 -30.71 -4.58 12.83
CA GLY A 66 -29.50 -4.10 13.52
C GLY A 66 -28.21 -4.58 12.84
N SER A 67 -27.08 -4.47 13.53
CA SER A 67 -25.79 -4.90 12.98
C SER A 67 -25.68 -6.42 12.98
N PRO A 68 -25.13 -7.08 11.94
CA PRO A 68 -24.86 -8.52 11.93
C PRO A 68 -24.09 -9.04 13.16
N ARG A 69 -23.37 -8.15 13.85
CA ARG A 69 -22.56 -8.46 15.03
C ARG A 69 -23.36 -8.77 16.28
N GLN A 70 -24.57 -8.22 16.41
CA GLN A 70 -25.37 -8.36 17.64
C GLN A 70 -25.94 -9.78 17.84
N TRP A 71 -25.89 -10.62 16.80
CA TRP A 71 -26.38 -11.99 16.82
C TRP A 71 -25.42 -12.98 17.51
N VAL A 72 -24.20 -12.54 17.83
CA VAL A 72 -23.22 -13.35 18.57
C VAL A 72 -23.10 -12.83 20.00
N PRO A 73 -23.40 -13.65 21.03
CA PRO A 73 -23.19 -13.27 22.42
C PRO A 73 -21.71 -12.90 22.67
N GLU A 74 -21.46 -11.84 23.43
CA GLU A 74 -20.08 -11.40 23.68
C GLU A 74 -19.27 -12.44 24.47
N GLU A 75 -19.95 -13.26 25.27
CA GLU A 75 -19.36 -14.30 26.11
C GLU A 75 -18.74 -15.44 25.30
N GLU A 76 -19.29 -15.73 24.12
CA GLU A 76 -18.87 -16.79 23.19
C GLU A 76 -17.59 -16.43 22.45
N LEU A 77 -17.32 -15.13 22.29
CA LEU A 77 -16.21 -14.69 21.47
C LEU A 77 -14.88 -15.00 22.15
N PRO A 78 -13.85 -15.44 21.39
CA PRO A 78 -12.49 -15.55 21.91
C PRO A 78 -12.04 -14.26 22.57
N TRP A 79 -11.27 -14.35 23.66
CA TRP A 79 -10.84 -13.19 24.45
C TRP A 79 -10.17 -12.10 23.59
N TRP A 80 -9.42 -12.48 22.56
CA TRP A 80 -8.78 -11.54 21.63
C TRP A 80 -9.80 -10.80 20.76
N ARG A 81 -10.89 -11.46 20.32
CA ARG A 81 -12.00 -10.82 19.59
C ARG A 81 -12.77 -9.87 20.50
N ARG A 82 -13.05 -10.29 21.74
CA ARG A 82 -13.64 -9.41 22.76
C ARG A 82 -12.79 -8.17 22.95
N MET A 83 -11.47 -8.33 23.03
CA MET A 83 -10.56 -7.19 23.13
C MET A 83 -10.66 -6.28 21.89
N ILE A 84 -10.65 -6.84 20.68
CA ILE A 84 -10.83 -6.04 19.45
C ILE A 84 -12.19 -5.32 19.42
N LEU A 85 -13.28 -5.98 19.81
CA LEU A 85 -14.62 -5.39 19.83
C LEU A 85 -14.74 -4.29 20.88
N HIS A 86 -14.21 -4.53 22.09
CA HIS A 86 -14.14 -3.54 23.14
C HIS A 86 -13.30 -2.31 22.72
N TRP A 87 -12.37 -2.50 21.78
CA TRP A 87 -11.59 -1.42 21.19
C TRP A 87 -12.29 -0.72 20.03
N GLN A 88 -13.33 -1.33 19.44
CA GLN A 88 -14.16 -0.76 18.37
C GLN A 88 -15.41 -0.02 18.89
N VAL A 89 -15.92 -0.34 20.08
CA VAL A 89 -17.21 0.18 20.59
C VAL A 89 -17.04 1.42 21.51
N GLY A 90 -15.83 1.99 21.60
CA GLY A 90 -15.60 3.20 22.39
C GLY A 90 -15.89 4.50 21.63
N PRO A 91 -16.35 5.59 22.30
CA PRO A 91 -16.48 6.93 21.72
C PRO A 91 -15.14 7.56 21.27
N ASP A 92 -14.02 6.85 21.47
CA ASP A 92 -12.67 7.31 21.17
C ASP A 92 -12.10 6.62 19.92
N GLU A 93 -12.39 7.18 18.74
CA GLU A 93 -11.82 6.81 17.44
C GLU A 93 -10.26 6.83 17.42
N TRP A 94 -9.64 7.33 18.49
CA TRP A 94 -8.20 7.54 18.65
C TRP A 94 -7.43 6.30 19.13
N ARG A 95 -8.09 5.28 19.69
CA ARG A 95 -7.40 4.12 20.29
C ARG A 95 -6.52 3.37 19.28
N LEU A 96 -7.01 3.16 18.06
CA LEU A 96 -6.23 2.52 16.99
C LEU A 96 -5.01 3.34 16.60
N ALA A 97 -5.14 4.66 16.58
CA ALA A 97 -4.02 5.55 16.28
C ALA A 97 -2.97 5.52 17.40
N TYR A 98 -3.37 5.58 18.67
CA TYR A 98 -2.45 5.42 19.79
C TYR A 98 -1.75 4.05 19.78
N LEU A 99 -2.48 2.97 19.51
CA LEU A 99 -1.88 1.64 19.43
C LEU A 99 -0.87 1.55 18.28
N SER A 100 -1.22 2.08 17.11
CA SER A 100 -0.30 2.08 15.96
C SER A 100 0.98 2.85 16.28
N PHE A 101 0.85 4.02 16.92
CA PHE A 101 1.97 4.84 17.32
C PHE A 101 2.80 4.19 18.44
N ALA A 102 2.15 3.57 19.43
CA ALA A 102 2.83 2.84 20.50
C ALA A 102 3.64 1.65 19.96
N LEU A 103 3.06 0.88 19.02
CA LEU A 103 3.76 -0.20 18.33
C LEU A 103 4.98 0.31 17.56
N LEU A 104 4.86 1.48 16.92
CA LEU A 104 5.98 2.12 16.25
C LEU A 104 7.08 2.52 17.25
N LEU A 105 6.74 3.14 18.38
CA LEU A 105 7.72 3.53 19.40
C LEU A 105 8.44 2.34 20.01
N ILE A 106 7.72 1.27 20.36
CA ILE A 106 8.32 0.01 20.83
C ILE A 106 9.20 -0.58 19.72
N GLY A 107 8.72 -0.51 18.47
CA GLY A 107 9.45 -0.89 17.27
C GLY A 107 10.81 -0.19 17.12
N LEU A 108 10.81 1.13 17.27
CA LEU A 108 11.97 1.98 17.10
C LEU A 108 12.97 1.85 18.25
N THR A 109 12.48 1.73 19.49
CA THR A 109 13.36 1.62 20.67
C THR A 109 14.12 0.30 20.68
N GLY A 110 13.51 -0.78 20.22
CA GLY A 110 14.17 -2.09 20.20
C GLY A 110 15.02 -2.38 18.97
N LEU A 111 15.00 -1.55 17.92
CA LEU A 111 15.93 -1.65 16.79
C LEU A 111 17.40 -1.65 17.24
N SER A 112 17.72 -0.88 18.28
CA SER A 112 19.05 -0.80 18.89
C SER A 112 19.50 -2.10 19.55
N SER A 113 18.58 -3.00 19.88
CA SER A 113 18.86 -4.24 20.62
C SER A 113 19.09 -5.46 19.72
N GLY A 114 19.03 -5.31 18.39
CA GLY A 114 19.23 -6.42 17.43
C GLY A 114 18.12 -7.49 17.43
N SER A 115 17.04 -7.27 18.19
CA SER A 115 15.88 -8.16 18.24
C SER A 115 15.05 -8.05 16.94
N PRO A 116 14.31 -9.08 16.51
CA PRO A 116 13.49 -9.08 15.28
C PRO A 116 12.24 -8.18 15.37
N ILE A 117 12.45 -6.93 15.74
CA ILE A 117 11.43 -5.93 16.07
C ILE A 117 10.87 -5.25 14.81
N GLY A 118 11.44 -5.54 13.63
CA GLY A 118 10.86 -5.16 12.34
C GLY A 118 9.40 -5.60 12.19
N VAL A 119 8.98 -6.71 12.85
CA VAL A 119 7.58 -7.16 12.86
C VAL A 119 6.66 -6.14 13.53
N LEU A 120 7.10 -5.44 14.59
CA LEU A 120 6.29 -4.41 15.26
C LEU A 120 6.15 -3.16 14.40
N ILE A 121 7.19 -2.79 13.65
CA ILE A 121 7.16 -1.66 12.70
C ILE A 121 6.21 -1.98 11.54
N LEU A 122 6.25 -3.20 11.01
CA LEU A 122 5.28 -3.64 10.00
C LEU A 122 3.86 -3.68 10.57
N GLY A 123 3.70 -4.17 11.80
CA GLY A 123 2.43 -4.18 12.53
C GLY A 123 1.85 -2.79 12.71
N SER A 124 2.68 -1.79 13.05
CA SER A 124 2.23 -0.40 13.19
C SER A 124 1.74 0.19 11.87
N ALA A 125 2.43 -0.09 10.76
CA ALA A 125 2.01 0.35 9.43
C ALA A 125 0.71 -0.33 8.99
N LEU A 126 0.56 -1.64 9.22
CA LEU A 126 -0.67 -2.38 8.92
C LEU A 126 -1.85 -1.85 9.73
N LEU A 127 -1.65 -1.59 11.03
CA LEU A 127 -2.70 -1.05 11.90
C LEU A 127 -3.06 0.39 11.51
N SER A 128 -2.07 1.19 11.14
CA SER A 128 -2.30 2.55 10.64
C SER A 128 -3.14 2.55 9.36
N ARG A 129 -2.85 1.61 8.45
CA ARG A 129 -3.62 1.43 7.21
C ARG A 129 -5.04 0.94 7.48
N ALA A 130 -5.20 0.01 8.42
CA ALA A 130 -6.52 -0.45 8.85
C ALA A 130 -7.34 0.69 9.44
N ALA A 131 -6.75 1.52 10.31
CA ALA A 131 -7.41 2.68 10.89
C ALA A 131 -7.80 3.74 9.84
N LEU A 132 -6.98 3.95 8.80
CA LEU A 132 -7.34 4.84 7.70
C LEU A 132 -8.42 4.27 6.78
N SER A 133 -8.58 2.94 6.73
CA SER A 133 -9.63 2.29 5.93
C SER A 133 -11.01 2.29 6.59
N THR A 134 -11.07 2.53 7.91
CA THR A 134 -12.33 2.60 8.66
C THR A 134 -12.98 3.99 8.64
N VAL A 135 -12.26 5.03 8.17
CA VAL A 135 -12.77 6.39 8.14
C VAL A 135 -13.12 6.78 6.71
N ASP A 136 -14.39 7.08 6.47
CA ASP A 136 -14.90 7.47 5.15
C ASP A 136 -14.39 8.85 4.71
N ASP A 137 -14.17 9.78 5.66
CA ASP A 137 -13.64 11.11 5.38
C ASP A 137 -12.33 11.41 6.14
N LEU A 138 -11.23 11.44 5.39
CA LEU A 138 -9.91 11.80 5.90
C LEU A 138 -9.86 13.21 6.52
N GLN A 139 -10.81 14.10 6.25
CA GLN A 139 -10.82 15.44 6.87
C GLN A 139 -11.24 15.41 8.35
N VAL A 140 -12.03 14.41 8.75
CA VAL A 140 -12.47 14.24 10.14
C VAL A 140 -11.30 13.89 11.05
N LEU A 141 -10.31 13.15 10.52
CA LEU A 141 -9.12 12.64 11.22
C LEU A 141 -8.10 13.70 11.71
N LYS A 142 -8.41 15.00 11.69
CA LYS A 142 -7.54 16.16 12.01
C LYS A 142 -6.21 15.82 12.70
N GLY A 143 -6.20 15.69 14.03
CA GLY A 143 -5.00 15.42 14.83
C GLY A 143 -4.52 13.98 14.76
N GLN A 144 -5.43 13.04 14.51
CA GLN A 144 -5.15 11.60 14.45
C GLN A 144 -4.18 11.23 13.31
N LYS A 145 -4.14 12.03 12.23
CA LYS A 145 -3.15 11.86 11.14
C LYS A 145 -1.72 11.84 11.64
N TRP A 146 -1.39 12.65 12.63
CA TRP A 146 -0.03 12.74 13.18
C TRP A 146 0.40 11.46 13.91
N LEU A 147 -0.54 10.67 14.41
CA LEU A 147 -0.26 9.39 15.07
C LEU A 147 -0.15 8.24 14.06
N LEU A 148 -0.95 8.28 12.99
CA LEU A 148 -1.02 7.22 11.97
C LEU A 148 0.10 7.33 10.92
N TYR A 149 0.47 8.55 10.51
CA TYR A 149 1.37 8.76 9.38
C TYR A 149 2.81 8.34 9.64
N PRO A 150 3.39 8.51 10.85
CA PRO A 150 4.74 8.05 11.13
C PRO A 150 4.91 6.55 10.85
N GLY A 151 3.97 5.70 11.28
CA GLY A 151 4.05 4.25 11.07
C GLY A 151 4.08 3.88 9.59
N LEU A 152 3.20 4.50 8.79
CA LEU A 152 3.17 4.31 7.34
C LEU A 152 4.45 4.85 6.68
N PHE A 153 4.92 6.02 7.07
CA PHE A 153 6.11 6.64 6.50
C PHE A 153 7.38 5.82 6.79
N THR A 154 7.52 5.25 7.99
CA THR A 154 8.66 4.42 8.35
C THR A 154 8.78 3.16 7.48
N VAL A 155 7.67 2.61 6.97
CA VAL A 155 7.70 1.45 6.08
C VAL A 155 7.74 1.87 4.61
N TYR A 156 6.86 2.78 4.20
CA TYR A 156 6.72 3.19 2.79
C TYR A 156 7.84 4.09 2.31
N GLY A 157 8.44 4.91 3.18
CA GLY A 157 9.56 5.78 2.84
C GLY A 157 10.77 4.98 2.37
N PRO A 158 11.32 4.07 3.20
CA PRO A 158 12.43 3.20 2.80
C PRO A 158 12.09 2.31 1.61
N LEU A 159 10.86 1.78 1.54
CA LEU A 159 10.42 0.97 0.39
C LEU A 159 10.41 1.79 -0.92
N ALA A 160 9.88 3.02 -0.88
CA ALA A 160 9.87 3.91 -2.03
C ALA A 160 11.29 4.30 -2.44
N LEU A 161 12.16 4.64 -1.47
CA LEU A 161 13.58 4.91 -1.73
C LEU A 161 14.27 3.70 -2.34
N PHE A 162 14.01 2.49 -1.83
CA PHE A 162 14.56 1.27 -2.39
C PHE A 162 14.11 1.09 -3.84
N ILE A 163 12.82 1.20 -4.15
CA ILE A 163 12.32 1.10 -5.54
C ILE A 163 12.91 2.19 -6.44
N MET A 164 13.12 3.40 -5.92
CA MET A 164 13.68 4.53 -6.66
C MET A 164 15.18 4.36 -6.93
N PHE A 165 15.95 3.84 -5.98
CA PHE A 165 17.41 3.89 -6.00
C PHE A 165 18.10 2.52 -6.09
N TRP A 166 17.39 1.40 -6.00
CA TRP A 166 18.01 0.06 -6.08
C TRP A 166 18.86 -0.17 -7.35
N PRO A 167 18.53 0.34 -8.56
CA PRO A 167 19.37 0.10 -9.72
C PRO A 167 20.67 0.89 -9.63
N VAL A 168 20.64 2.08 -9.02
CA VAL A 168 21.86 2.84 -8.73
C VAL A 168 22.73 2.04 -7.76
N GLY A 169 22.14 1.43 -6.73
CA GLY A 169 22.83 0.54 -5.81
C GLY A 169 23.52 -0.64 -6.49
N ILE A 170 22.87 -1.27 -7.48
CA ILE A 170 23.45 -2.35 -8.29
C ILE A 170 24.64 -1.87 -9.11
N LEU A 171 24.67 -0.61 -9.52
CA LEU A 171 25.75 -0.05 -10.34
C LEU A 171 26.97 0.38 -9.52
N ILE A 172 26.85 0.61 -8.21
CA ILE A 172 27.98 1.05 -7.36
C ILE A 172 29.19 0.10 -7.43
N PRO A 173 29.04 -1.24 -7.29
CA PRO A 173 30.17 -2.16 -7.38
C PRO A 173 30.90 -2.12 -8.72
N PHE A 174 30.21 -1.82 -9.82
CA PHE A 174 30.83 -1.71 -11.15
C PHE A 174 31.79 -0.52 -11.25
N VAL A 175 31.60 0.52 -10.43
CA VAL A 175 32.47 1.70 -10.41
C VAL A 175 33.55 1.59 -9.34
N VAL A 176 33.21 1.06 -8.17
CA VAL A 176 34.14 1.00 -7.03
C VAL A 176 35.14 -0.16 -7.16
N ASP A 177 34.71 -1.30 -7.71
CA ASP A 177 35.47 -2.55 -7.70
C ASP A 177 35.76 -3.07 -9.12
N ILE A 178 35.99 -2.19 -10.11
CA ILE A 178 36.27 -2.66 -11.48
C ILE A 178 37.52 -3.54 -11.54
N ASP A 179 38.47 -3.32 -10.61
CA ASP A 179 39.67 -4.13 -10.43
C ASP A 179 39.36 -5.57 -9.99
N GLN A 180 38.20 -5.81 -9.37
CA GLN A 180 37.75 -7.15 -8.99
C GLN A 180 37.12 -7.93 -10.16
N PHE A 181 36.87 -7.28 -11.30
CA PHE A 181 36.31 -7.90 -12.50
C PHE A 181 37.35 -7.96 -13.64
N PRO A 182 38.33 -8.90 -13.58
CA PRO A 182 39.47 -8.94 -14.49
C PRO A 182 39.08 -9.05 -15.97
N GLY A 183 37.92 -9.66 -16.28
CA GLY A 183 37.41 -9.73 -17.65
C GLY A 183 36.99 -8.37 -18.22
N LEU A 184 36.34 -7.54 -17.42
CA LEU A 184 35.98 -6.17 -17.82
C LEU A 184 37.24 -5.31 -17.85
N TYR A 185 38.06 -5.37 -16.80
CA TYR A 185 39.33 -4.64 -16.72
C TYR A 185 40.21 -4.83 -17.96
N ASN A 186 40.37 -6.07 -18.45
CA ASN A 186 41.18 -6.37 -19.64
C ASN A 186 40.58 -5.84 -20.95
N ILE A 187 39.25 -5.84 -21.09
CA ILE A 187 38.58 -5.22 -22.25
C ILE A 187 38.77 -3.70 -22.20
N TRP A 188 38.68 -3.12 -21.00
CA TRP A 188 38.85 -1.69 -20.77
C TRP A 188 40.28 -1.22 -21.02
N GLN A 189 41.28 -1.92 -20.48
CA GLN A 189 42.70 -1.61 -20.70
C GLN A 189 43.12 -1.76 -22.17
N ARG A 190 42.38 -2.54 -22.97
CA ARG A 190 42.60 -2.64 -24.43
C ARG A 190 41.98 -1.49 -25.21
N LEU A 191 40.92 -0.88 -24.69
CA LEU A 191 40.21 0.21 -25.35
C LEU A 191 40.78 1.58 -24.99
N PHE A 192 41.48 1.69 -23.86
CA PHE A 192 41.90 2.93 -23.24
C PHE A 192 43.36 2.76 -22.75
N ASP A 193 44.28 3.56 -23.29
CA ASP A 193 45.73 3.53 -23.02
C ASP A 193 46.19 4.43 -21.84
N SER A 194 47.03 3.85 -20.98
CA SER A 194 47.12 4.01 -19.53
C SER A 194 47.56 5.36 -18.91
N SER A 195 47.81 6.44 -19.65
CA SER A 195 48.54 7.60 -19.08
C SER A 195 47.74 8.89 -18.83
N VAL A 196 46.59 9.10 -19.50
CA VAL A 196 45.77 10.33 -19.37
C VAL A 196 44.33 10.03 -18.90
N GLU A 197 43.98 8.76 -18.69
CA GLU A 197 42.59 8.30 -18.84
C GLU A 197 41.81 8.02 -17.56
N SER A 198 42.40 8.15 -16.37
CA SER A 198 41.66 7.93 -15.12
C SER A 198 40.42 8.85 -14.99
N TYR A 199 40.56 10.13 -15.37
CA TYR A 199 39.44 11.08 -15.37
C TYR A 199 38.42 10.78 -16.46
N PHE A 200 38.87 10.36 -17.65
CA PHE A 200 38.00 10.00 -18.76
C PHE A 200 37.17 8.74 -18.44
N TYR A 201 37.77 7.78 -17.73
CA TYR A 201 37.10 6.59 -17.23
C TYR A 201 35.97 6.93 -16.24
N VAL A 202 36.27 7.69 -15.18
CA VAL A 202 35.26 8.08 -14.18
C VAL A 202 34.11 8.84 -14.84
N PHE A 203 34.43 9.66 -15.84
CA PHE A 203 33.46 10.40 -16.62
C PHE A 203 32.55 9.49 -17.47
N ILE A 204 33.12 8.56 -18.26
CA ILE A 204 32.35 7.60 -19.07
C ILE A 204 31.48 6.72 -18.18
N ALA A 205 32.05 6.14 -17.13
CA ALA A 205 31.34 5.29 -16.19
C ALA A 205 30.19 6.04 -15.52
N GLY A 206 30.45 7.26 -15.03
CA GLY A 206 29.42 8.12 -14.44
C GLY A 206 28.30 8.48 -15.42
N THR A 207 28.65 8.75 -16.69
CA THR A 207 27.66 9.08 -17.73
C THR A 207 26.78 7.86 -18.07
N LEU A 208 27.37 6.68 -18.18
CA LEU A 208 26.64 5.42 -18.39
C LEU A 208 25.72 5.10 -17.20
N MET A 209 26.21 5.25 -15.96
CA MET A 209 25.39 5.06 -14.76
C MET A 209 24.19 6.01 -14.74
N MET A 210 24.40 7.29 -15.03
CA MET A 210 23.30 8.26 -15.11
C MET A 210 22.32 7.91 -16.23
N GLY A 211 22.81 7.43 -17.38
CA GLY A 211 21.98 6.93 -18.47
C GLY A 211 21.09 5.75 -18.04
N VAL A 212 21.67 4.74 -17.39
CA VAL A 212 20.92 3.57 -16.88
C VAL A 212 19.93 3.98 -15.81
N ALA A 213 20.33 4.84 -14.88
CA ALA A 213 19.44 5.37 -13.85
C ALA A 213 18.25 6.12 -14.49
N ALA A 214 18.51 7.02 -15.44
CA ALA A 214 17.44 7.75 -16.13
C ALA A 214 16.51 6.82 -16.90
N LEU A 215 17.04 5.78 -17.55
CA LEU A 215 16.22 4.75 -18.22
C LEU A 215 15.34 3.99 -17.24
N TRP A 216 15.85 3.66 -16.05
CA TRP A 216 15.05 3.09 -14.97
C TRP A 216 13.90 4.02 -14.55
N TRP A 217 14.17 5.31 -14.34
CA TRP A 217 13.14 6.28 -13.97
C TRP A 217 12.03 6.40 -15.01
N ILE A 218 12.39 6.35 -16.29
CA ILE A 218 11.44 6.34 -17.40
C ILE A 218 10.58 5.07 -17.32
N ALA A 219 11.20 3.89 -17.19
CA ALA A 219 10.50 2.61 -17.09
C ALA A 219 9.56 2.56 -15.86
N ALA A 220 10.06 2.95 -14.68
CA ALA A 220 9.29 3.04 -13.45
C ALA A 220 8.11 4.01 -13.58
N GLY A 221 8.31 5.15 -14.24
CA GLY A 221 7.25 6.12 -14.53
C GLY A 221 6.17 5.55 -15.44
N PHE A 222 6.53 4.82 -16.51
CA PHE A 222 5.56 4.15 -17.36
C PHE A 222 4.79 3.05 -16.63
N ILE A 223 5.47 2.23 -15.82
CA ILE A 223 4.82 1.24 -14.96
C ILE A 223 3.84 1.94 -14.00
N ALA A 224 4.24 3.07 -13.42
CA ALA A 224 3.39 3.84 -12.53
C ALA A 224 2.16 4.45 -13.22
N LEU A 225 2.28 4.90 -14.47
CA LEU A 225 1.13 5.34 -15.27
C LEU A 225 0.18 4.18 -15.59
N ALA A 226 0.73 3.05 -16.04
CA ALA A 226 -0.05 1.87 -16.43
C ALA A 226 -0.78 1.23 -15.24
N ARG A 227 -0.16 1.27 -14.05
CA ARG A 227 -0.67 0.64 -12.83
C ARG A 227 -0.98 1.64 -11.72
N LEU A 228 -1.42 2.85 -12.09
CA LEU A 228 -1.65 3.94 -11.14
C LEU A 228 -2.60 3.55 -9.98
N GLN A 229 -3.64 2.77 -10.27
CA GLN A 229 -4.58 2.32 -9.24
C GLN A 229 -3.91 1.38 -8.22
N TRP A 230 -2.99 0.51 -8.66
CA TRP A 230 -2.24 -0.36 -7.76
C TRP A 230 -1.31 0.42 -6.85
N ILE A 231 -0.61 1.42 -7.40
CA ILE A 231 0.25 2.31 -6.60
C ILE A 231 -0.57 3.09 -5.58
N LYS A 232 -1.74 3.61 -5.98
CA LYS A 232 -2.67 4.28 -5.06
C LYS A 232 -3.14 3.37 -3.95
N THR A 233 -3.46 2.12 -4.26
CA THR A 233 -3.86 1.13 -3.25
C THR A 233 -2.71 0.79 -2.31
N ILE A 234 -1.51 0.55 -2.81
CA ILE A 234 -0.34 0.11 -2.02
C ILE A 234 0.17 1.25 -1.12
N PHE A 235 0.30 2.47 -1.66
CA PHE A 235 0.88 3.63 -0.98
C PHE A 235 -0.19 4.61 -0.47
N TYR A 236 -1.41 4.13 -0.22
CA TYR A 236 -2.45 4.93 0.43
C TYR A 236 -1.99 5.30 1.86
N PRO A 237 -2.11 6.57 2.30
CA PRO A 237 -2.78 7.71 1.64
C PRO A 237 -1.86 8.61 0.80
N PHE A 238 -0.53 8.45 0.87
CA PHE A 238 0.43 9.37 0.23
C PHE A 238 0.25 9.47 -1.30
N ALA A 239 -0.09 8.34 -1.94
CA ALA A 239 -0.29 8.26 -3.38
C ALA A 239 -1.60 8.87 -3.88
N GLU A 240 -2.52 9.29 -3.00
CA GLU A 240 -3.78 9.91 -3.42
C GLU A 240 -3.54 11.24 -4.15
N SER A 241 -2.51 11.98 -3.73
CA SER A 241 -2.07 13.23 -4.36
C SER A 241 -1.38 13.04 -5.72
N LEU A 242 -1.08 11.80 -6.13
CA LEU A 242 -0.47 11.50 -7.42
C LEU A 242 -1.50 11.67 -8.54
N ARG A 243 -1.35 12.78 -9.27
CA ARG A 243 -2.06 13.05 -10.51
C ARG A 243 -1.24 12.54 -11.69
N ARG A 244 -1.90 12.00 -12.73
CA ARG A 244 -1.25 11.54 -13.97
C ARG A 244 -0.32 12.59 -14.57
N GLY A 245 -0.71 13.88 -14.51
CA GLY A 245 0.13 14.99 -14.99
C GLY A 245 1.46 15.15 -14.25
N ARG A 246 1.50 14.94 -12.92
CA ARG A 246 2.75 15.02 -12.15
C ARG A 246 3.71 13.88 -12.53
N ILE A 247 3.18 12.67 -12.68
CA ILE A 247 3.96 11.50 -13.10
C ILE A 247 4.51 11.71 -14.52
N GLY A 248 3.68 12.21 -15.44
CA GLY A 248 4.12 12.58 -16.79
C GLY A 248 5.25 13.61 -16.78
N GLY A 249 5.15 14.63 -15.93
CA GLY A 249 6.23 15.61 -15.73
C GLY A 249 7.55 14.97 -15.27
N CYS A 250 7.51 14.05 -14.31
CA CYS A 250 8.70 13.31 -13.87
C CYS A 250 9.32 12.45 -15.00
N ILE A 251 8.49 11.81 -15.83
CA ILE A 251 8.97 11.03 -16.99
C ILE A 251 9.66 11.94 -18.00
N ILE A 252 9.05 13.09 -18.33
CA ILE A 252 9.63 14.06 -19.27
C ILE A 252 10.96 14.58 -18.73
N MET A 253 11.04 14.92 -17.44
CA MET A 253 12.28 15.36 -16.81
C MET A 253 13.36 14.26 -16.86
N ALA A 254 13.02 13.01 -16.52
CA ALA A 254 13.94 11.88 -16.62
C ALA A 254 14.43 11.64 -18.05
N PHE A 255 13.55 11.81 -19.04
CA PHE A 255 13.89 11.71 -20.46
C PHE A 255 14.83 12.83 -20.92
N ILE A 256 14.62 14.07 -20.47
CA ILE A 256 15.52 15.19 -20.75
C ILE A 256 16.91 14.91 -20.16
N ILE A 257 16.97 14.45 -18.91
CA ILE A 257 18.24 14.06 -18.27
C ILE A 257 18.93 12.96 -19.07
N PHE A 258 18.20 11.94 -19.50
CA PHE A 258 18.72 10.87 -20.35
C PHE A 258 19.28 11.38 -21.67
N MET A 259 18.56 12.27 -22.37
CA MET A 259 19.03 12.84 -23.64
C MET A 259 20.28 13.70 -23.45
N LEU A 260 20.35 14.48 -22.37
CA LEU A 260 21.54 15.26 -22.04
C LEU A 260 22.74 14.35 -21.74
N THR A 261 22.57 13.28 -20.96
CA THR A 261 23.68 12.36 -20.66
C THR A 261 24.15 11.60 -21.88
N VAL A 262 23.25 11.15 -22.76
CA VAL A 262 23.61 10.52 -24.04
C VAL A 262 24.31 11.51 -24.97
N GLY A 263 23.83 12.75 -25.06
CA GLY A 263 24.45 13.79 -25.89
C GLY A 263 25.86 14.15 -25.43
N VAL A 264 26.05 14.30 -24.12
CA VAL A 264 27.37 14.50 -23.50
C VAL A 264 28.29 13.31 -23.82
N PHE A 265 27.81 12.08 -23.62
CA PHE A 265 28.59 10.88 -23.94
C PHE A 265 29.06 10.86 -25.41
N TRP A 266 28.17 11.14 -26.36
CA TRP A 266 28.51 11.18 -27.78
C TRP A 266 29.48 12.31 -28.15
N TYR A 267 29.32 13.49 -27.56
CA TYR A 267 30.24 14.61 -27.78
C TYR A 267 31.67 14.21 -27.41
N TYR A 268 31.87 13.59 -26.25
CA TYR A 268 33.19 13.14 -25.81
C TYR A 268 33.76 11.98 -26.64
N LEU A 269 32.91 11.12 -27.22
CA LEU A 269 33.37 10.10 -28.18
C LEU A 269 33.79 10.69 -29.53
N ALA A 270 33.19 11.81 -29.94
CA ALA A 270 33.44 12.41 -31.25
C ALA A 270 34.63 13.39 -31.26
N VAL A 271 35.01 13.95 -30.11
CA VAL A 271 36.14 14.87 -30.01
C VAL A 271 37.45 14.07 -30.03
N PRO A 272 38.29 14.22 -31.07
CA PRO A 272 39.59 13.54 -31.11
C PRO A 272 40.43 14.04 -29.93
N LEU A 273 40.96 13.10 -29.14
CA LEU A 273 41.87 13.42 -28.06
C LEU A 273 43.13 14.08 -28.64
N PRO A 274 43.58 15.24 -28.13
CA PRO A 274 44.84 15.82 -28.55
C PRO A 274 45.97 14.84 -28.22
N HIS A 275 46.64 14.33 -29.26
CA HIS A 275 47.81 13.47 -29.17
C HIS A 275 49.05 14.24 -28.69
#